data_AF-A0A7S3DPK3-F1
#
_entry.id   AF-A0A7S3DPK3-F1
#
_cell.length_a   1.000
_cell.length_b   1.000
_cell.length_c   1.000
_cell.angle_alpha   90.00
_cell.angle_beta   90.00
_cell.angle_gamma   90.00
#
_symmetry.space_group_name_H-M   'P 1'
#
loop_
_entity.id
_entity.type
_entity.pdbx_description
1 polymer ?
#
loop_
_entity_poly.entity_id
_entity_poly.type
_entity_poly.pdbx_seq_one_letter_code
_entity_poly.pdbx_strand_id
1 'polypeptide(L)'
;VLAIVVGSLSPINKASIEETVELCVDPYWEATIFNLGHALRKTRQYEAASTCYARCISLCPEKCSGYSAYAFSCQMMGKPDVAVEYYHQALSCKPDDNFSTEMLSRALGSHLATAPQAAMPAATSTDEDSRTHFAFPISSASS
;
A
#
# COMPACT_ATOMS: atom_id res chain seq x y z
N VAL A 1 -10.66 -9.99 24.66
CA VAL A 1 -9.84 -10.12 25.89
C VAL A 1 -8.69 -9.11 25.90
N LEU A 2 -7.82 -9.04 24.89
CA LEU A 2 -6.73 -8.04 24.83
C LEU A 2 -7.22 -6.57 24.92
N ALA A 3 -8.29 -6.22 24.19
CA ALA A 3 -8.86 -4.87 24.26
C ALA A 3 -9.45 -4.51 25.64
N ILE A 4 -9.90 -5.50 26.42
CA ILE A 4 -10.39 -5.31 27.79
C ILE A 4 -9.19 -5.15 28.75
N VAL A 5 -8.10 -5.90 28.52
CA VAL A 5 -6.84 -5.76 29.27
C VAL A 5 -6.21 -4.39 29.05
N VAL A 6 -6.13 -3.92 27.81
CA VAL A 6 -5.61 -2.58 27.46
C VAL A 6 -6.53 -1.47 27.97
N GLY A 7 -7.86 -1.68 27.96
CA GLY A 7 -8.82 -0.73 28.53
C GLY A 7 -8.85 -0.68 30.07
N SER A 8 -8.26 -1.66 30.76
CA SER A 8 -8.18 -1.71 32.23
C SER A 8 -6.87 -1.12 32.77
N LEU A 9 -5.87 -0.92 31.92
CA LEU A 9 -4.64 -0.20 32.24
C LEU A 9 -4.91 1.30 32.05
N SER A 10 -4.44 2.10 33.01
CA SER A 10 -4.47 3.57 33.04
C SER A 10 -4.05 4.21 31.69
N PRO A 11 -4.36 5.51 31.46
CA PRO A 11 -4.83 6.03 30.16
C PRO A 11 -4.13 5.38 28.97
N ILE A 12 -4.92 4.84 28.03
CA ILE A 12 -4.47 4.19 26.79
C ILE A 12 -3.40 5.08 26.13
N ASN A 13 -2.14 4.75 26.38
CA ASN A 13 -1.00 5.50 25.90
C ASN A 13 -0.23 4.61 24.93
N LYS A 14 0.37 5.23 23.90
CA LYS A 14 1.05 4.52 22.81
C LYS A 14 2.00 3.44 23.34
N ALA A 15 2.88 3.79 24.29
CA ALA A 15 3.89 2.88 24.83
C ALA A 15 3.32 1.59 25.44
N SER A 16 2.18 1.66 26.15
CA SER A 16 1.53 0.49 26.75
C SER A 16 0.97 -0.45 25.67
N ILE A 17 0.48 0.12 24.56
CA ILE A 17 0.02 -0.68 23.41
C ILE A 17 1.22 -1.37 22.74
N GLU A 18 2.32 -0.67 22.54
CA GLU A 18 3.50 -1.24 21.89
C GLU A 18 4.07 -2.42 22.71
N GLU A 19 4.25 -2.25 24.01
CA GLU A 19 4.72 -3.31 24.91
C GLU A 19 3.80 -4.54 24.89
N THR A 20 2.48 -4.33 24.98
CA THR A 20 1.52 -5.44 24.98
C THR A 20 1.44 -6.18 23.64
N VAL A 21 1.60 -5.46 22.53
CA VAL A 21 1.61 -6.05 21.17
C VAL A 21 2.91 -6.80 20.89
N GLU A 22 4.05 -6.34 21.42
CA GLU A 22 5.34 -7.03 21.30
C GLU A 22 5.35 -8.39 22.01
N LEU A 23 4.71 -8.48 23.18
CA LEU A 23 4.57 -9.74 23.93
C LEU A 23 3.73 -10.79 23.17
N CYS A 24 2.91 -10.36 22.21
CA CYS A 24 2.11 -11.27 21.39
C CYS A 24 2.97 -11.83 20.25
N VAL A 25 3.50 -13.04 20.43
CA VAL A 25 4.32 -13.76 19.43
C VAL A 25 3.55 -14.83 18.66
N ASP A 26 2.45 -15.35 19.19
CA ASP A 26 1.68 -16.39 18.52
C ASP A 26 0.78 -15.79 17.41
N PRO A 27 0.72 -16.42 16.22
CA PRO A 27 -0.16 -15.99 15.13
C PRO A 27 -1.65 -15.94 15.50
N TYR A 28 -2.07 -16.69 16.53
CA TYR A 28 -3.46 -16.67 17.03
C TYR A 28 -3.89 -15.29 17.54
N TRP A 29 -2.94 -14.46 17.99
CA TRP A 29 -3.22 -13.09 18.43
C TRP A 29 -3.49 -12.12 17.28
N GLU A 30 -3.15 -12.46 16.04
CA GLU A 30 -3.24 -11.57 14.88
C GLU A 30 -4.62 -10.93 14.77
N ALA A 31 -5.70 -11.72 14.81
CA ALA A 31 -7.06 -11.20 14.67
C ALA A 31 -7.43 -10.25 15.82
N THR A 32 -6.90 -10.50 17.02
CA THR A 32 -7.14 -9.66 18.20
C THR A 32 -6.39 -8.33 18.10
N ILE A 33 -5.11 -8.37 17.69
CA ILE A 33 -4.27 -7.18 17.47
C ILE A 33 -4.83 -6.35 16.32
N PHE A 34 -5.30 -7.01 15.25
CA PHE A 34 -5.93 -6.35 14.10
C PHE A 34 -7.19 -5.59 14.52
N ASN A 35 -8.05 -6.21 15.34
CA ASN A 35 -9.25 -5.56 15.87
C ASN A 35 -8.91 -4.40 16.82
N LEU A 36 -7.83 -4.50 17.59
CA LEU A 36 -7.31 -3.39 18.40
C LEU A 36 -6.85 -2.24 17.50
N GLY A 37 -6.08 -2.51 16.44
CA GLY A 37 -5.70 -1.52 15.43
C GLY A 37 -6.92 -0.83 14.82
N HIS A 38 -7.99 -1.58 14.52
CA HIS A 38 -9.25 -1.02 14.02
C HIS A 38 -9.91 -0.07 15.01
N ALA A 39 -9.94 -0.42 16.30
CA ALA A 39 -10.47 0.45 17.34
C ALA A 39 -9.63 1.74 17.47
N LEU A 40 -8.30 1.62 17.47
CA LEU A 40 -7.38 2.76 17.54
C LEU A 40 -7.55 3.70 16.35
N ARG A 41 -7.69 3.14 15.13
CA ARG A 41 -7.97 3.90 13.91
C ARG A 41 -9.28 4.69 13.99
N LYS A 42 -10.34 4.11 14.58
CA LYS A 42 -11.62 4.83 14.81
C LYS A 42 -11.46 5.98 15.80
N THR A 43 -10.56 5.84 16.77
CA THR A 43 -10.18 6.92 17.70
C THR A 43 -9.12 7.88 17.15
N ARG A 44 -8.76 7.78 15.86
CA ARG A 44 -7.72 8.59 15.18
C ARG A 44 -6.31 8.44 15.77
N GLN A 45 -6.06 7.40 16.56
CA GLN A 45 -4.73 7.05 17.07
C GLN A 45 -3.95 6.25 16.02
N TYR A 46 -3.62 6.89 14.90
CA TYR A 46 -3.05 6.22 13.73
C TYR A 46 -1.66 5.65 13.96
N GLU A 47 -0.86 6.29 14.82
CA GLU A 47 0.49 5.82 15.14
C GLU A 47 0.45 4.48 15.89
N ALA A 48 -0.34 4.39 16.97
CA ALA A 48 -0.53 3.14 17.70
C ALA A 48 -1.22 2.06 16.83
N ALA A 49 -2.17 2.46 15.98
CA ALA A 49 -2.79 1.54 15.03
C ALA A 49 -1.76 0.96 14.04
N SER A 50 -0.82 1.78 13.57
CA SER A 50 0.25 1.32 12.68
C SER A 50 1.14 0.28 13.34
N THR A 51 1.46 0.42 14.63
CA THR A 51 2.23 -0.60 15.37
C THR A 51 1.47 -1.92 15.47
N CYS A 52 0.16 -1.87 15.74
CA CYS A 52 -0.69 -3.08 15.73
C CYS A 52 -0.67 -3.77 14.37
N TYR A 53 -0.87 -3.04 13.27
CA TYR A 53 -0.89 -3.66 11.94
C TYR A 53 0.48 -4.14 11.48
N ALA A 54 1.56 -3.43 11.82
CA ALA A 54 2.93 -3.89 11.60
C ALA A 54 3.16 -5.24 12.28
N ARG A 55 2.67 -5.39 13.53
CA ARG A 55 2.74 -6.69 14.21
C ARG A 55 1.91 -7.76 13.53
N CYS A 56 0.69 -7.45 13.06
CA CYS A 56 -0.12 -8.39 12.29
C CYS A 56 0.62 -8.89 11.04
N ILE A 57 1.32 -8.00 10.32
CA ILE A 57 2.14 -8.35 9.16
C ILE A 57 3.29 -9.28 9.57
N SER A 58 3.99 -8.99 10.68
CA SER A 58 5.08 -9.84 11.18
C SER A 58 4.60 -11.22 11.63
N LEU A 59 3.40 -11.31 12.21
CA LEU A 59 2.81 -12.58 12.67
C LEU A 59 2.28 -13.43 11.51
N CYS A 60 1.63 -12.78 10.54
CA CYS A 60 0.94 -13.43 9.42
C CYS A 60 1.23 -12.68 8.10
N PRO A 61 2.43 -12.83 7.51
CA PRO A 61 2.82 -12.11 6.30
C PRO A 61 1.99 -12.52 5.06
N GLU A 62 1.34 -13.67 5.08
CA GLU A 62 0.46 -14.12 3.99
C GLU A 62 -0.88 -13.36 3.96
N LYS A 63 -1.20 -12.62 5.03
CA LYS A 63 -2.51 -11.99 5.20
C LYS A 63 -2.51 -10.55 4.70
N CYS A 64 -3.03 -10.38 3.49
CA CYS A 64 -3.14 -9.09 2.78
C CYS A 64 -3.78 -7.96 3.59
N SER A 65 -4.73 -8.27 4.49
CA SER A 65 -5.48 -7.26 5.25
C SER A 65 -4.59 -6.43 6.18
N GLY A 66 -3.48 -6.98 6.66
CA GLY A 66 -2.52 -6.24 7.48
C GLY A 66 -1.86 -5.10 6.70
N TYR A 67 -1.46 -5.37 5.46
CA TYR A 67 -0.79 -4.41 4.58
C TYR A 67 -1.68 -3.22 4.23
N SER A 68 -2.94 -3.46 3.84
CA SER A 68 -3.87 -2.37 3.50
C SER A 68 -4.25 -1.52 4.71
N ALA A 69 -4.42 -2.14 5.88
CA ALA A 69 -4.70 -1.43 7.13
C ALA A 69 -3.51 -0.61 7.64
N TYR A 70 -2.28 -1.14 7.49
CA TYR A 70 -1.04 -0.43 7.78
C TYR A 70 -0.88 0.78 6.84
N ALA A 71 -1.02 0.57 5.52
CA ALA A 71 -0.94 1.62 4.51
C ALA A 71 -1.93 2.76 4.77
N PHE A 72 -3.17 2.43 5.11
CA PHE A 72 -4.18 3.43 5.49
C PHE A 72 -3.76 4.25 6.70
N SER A 73 -3.21 3.59 7.73
CA SER A 73 -2.72 4.30 8.91
C SER A 73 -1.57 5.24 8.58
N CYS A 74 -0.61 4.81 7.75
CA CYS A 74 0.49 5.66 7.27
C CYS A 74 -0.01 6.87 6.47
N GLN A 75 -1.00 6.68 5.60
CA GLN A 75 -1.61 7.76 4.83
C GLN A 75 -2.26 8.80 5.75
N MET A 76 -2.97 8.36 6.79
CA MET A 76 -3.57 9.28 7.78
C MET A 76 -2.54 9.98 8.67
N MET A 77 -1.34 9.42 8.83
CA MET A 77 -0.21 10.06 9.51
C MET A 77 0.54 11.07 8.61
N GLY A 78 0.11 11.27 7.36
CA GLY A 78 0.81 12.15 6.42
C GLY A 78 2.07 11.55 5.81
N LYS A 79 2.16 10.20 5.77
CA LYS A 79 3.26 9.46 5.13
C LYS A 79 2.75 8.71 3.88
N PRO A 80 2.32 9.43 2.82
CA PRO A 80 1.76 8.81 1.62
C PRO A 80 2.77 7.94 0.86
N ASP A 81 4.06 8.25 0.89
CA ASP A 81 5.12 7.44 0.26
C ASP A 81 5.09 5.99 0.74
N VAL A 82 5.13 5.82 2.07
CA VAL A 82 5.09 4.51 2.71
C VAL A 82 3.73 3.85 2.44
N ALA A 83 2.64 4.61 2.47
CA ALA A 83 1.31 4.05 2.19
C ALA A 83 1.24 3.43 0.78
N VAL A 84 1.81 4.08 -0.23
CA VAL A 84 1.84 3.58 -1.62
C VAL A 84 2.53 2.22 -1.70
N GLU A 85 3.72 2.08 -1.09
CA GLU A 85 4.45 0.80 -1.08
C GLU A 85 3.63 -0.33 -0.47
N TYR A 86 3.00 -0.09 0.69
CA TYR A 86 2.21 -1.11 1.38
C TYR A 86 0.86 -1.41 0.71
N TYR A 87 0.25 -0.44 0.02
CA TYR A 87 -0.91 -0.73 -0.82
C TYR A 87 -0.53 -1.61 -2.03
N HIS A 88 0.63 -1.39 -2.65
CA HIS A 88 1.14 -2.28 -3.69
C HIS A 88 1.36 -3.70 -3.17
N GLN A 89 1.91 -3.85 -1.97
CA GLN A 89 2.05 -5.16 -1.32
C GLN A 89 0.68 -5.81 -1.08
N ALA A 90 -0.30 -5.06 -0.56
CA ALA A 90 -1.66 -5.58 -0.37
C ALA A 90 -2.28 -6.08 -1.69
N LEU A 91 -2.12 -5.31 -2.77
CA LEU A 91 -2.63 -5.66 -4.11
C LEU A 91 -1.84 -6.80 -4.77
N SER A 92 -0.57 -6.98 -4.43
CA SER A 92 0.22 -8.12 -4.92
C SER A 92 -0.33 -9.46 -4.40
N CYS A 93 -0.86 -9.46 -3.17
CA CYS A 93 -1.45 -10.64 -2.56
C CYS A 93 -2.95 -10.77 -2.91
N LYS A 94 -3.67 -9.65 -3.02
CA LYS A 94 -5.09 -9.62 -3.43
C LYS A 94 -5.33 -8.53 -4.49
N PRO A 95 -5.19 -8.86 -5.78
CA PRO A 95 -5.34 -7.88 -6.87
C PRO A 95 -6.74 -7.28 -6.98
N ASP A 96 -7.76 -8.02 -6.54
CA ASP A 96 -9.18 -7.62 -6.60
C ASP A 96 -9.66 -6.95 -5.30
N ASP A 97 -8.79 -6.20 -4.62
CA ASP A 97 -9.16 -5.40 -3.44
C ASP A 97 -9.47 -3.96 -3.83
N ASN A 98 -10.75 -3.67 -4.12
CA ASN A 98 -11.22 -2.33 -4.47
C ASN A 98 -10.80 -1.26 -3.46
N PHE A 99 -10.78 -1.60 -2.16
CA PHE A 99 -10.40 -0.66 -1.12
C PHE A 99 -8.94 -0.20 -1.28
N SER A 100 -8.02 -1.16 -1.43
CA SER A 100 -6.59 -0.85 -1.63
C SER A 100 -6.36 -0.09 -2.93
N THR A 101 -7.05 -0.43 -4.01
CA THR A 101 -6.95 0.29 -5.31
C THR A 101 -7.43 1.74 -5.21
N GLU A 102 -8.56 1.98 -4.53
CA GLU A 102 -9.09 3.33 -4.33
C GLU A 102 -8.15 4.16 -3.44
N MET A 103 -7.68 3.58 -2.33
CA MET A 103 -6.82 4.29 -1.40
C MET A 103 -5.44 4.56 -1.98
N LEU A 104 -4.87 3.64 -2.76
CA LEU A 104 -3.64 3.85 -3.52
C LEU A 104 -3.79 5.01 -4.49
N SER A 105 -4.87 5.05 -5.26
CA SER A 105 -5.16 6.14 -6.21
C SER A 105 -5.20 7.50 -5.49
N ARG A 106 -5.81 7.55 -4.30
CA ARG A 106 -5.84 8.77 -3.46
C ARG A 106 -4.46 9.12 -2.89
N ALA A 107 -3.69 8.13 -2.46
CA ALA A 107 -2.34 8.34 -1.95
C ALA A 107 -1.43 8.91 -3.05
N LEU A 108 -1.44 8.33 -4.24
CA LEU A 108 -0.72 8.82 -5.42
C LEU A 108 -1.19 10.22 -5.83
N GLY A 109 -2.50 10.47 -5.85
CA GLY A 109 -3.05 11.79 -6.15
C GLY A 109 -2.57 12.87 -5.17
N SER A 110 -2.52 12.55 -3.87
CA SER A 110 -1.97 13.47 -2.86
C SER A 110 -0.46 13.67 -3.02
N HIS A 111 0.28 12.63 -3.41
CA HIS A 111 1.72 12.67 -3.61
C HIS A 111 2.12 13.53 -4.82
N LEU A 112 1.43 13.34 -5.95
CA LEU A 112 1.62 14.10 -7.18
C LEU A 112 1.22 15.58 -7.04
N ALA A 113 0.25 15.90 -6.18
CA ALA A 113 -0.10 17.28 -5.86
C ALA A 113 0.99 18.02 -5.04
N THR A 114 1.89 17.26 -4.40
CA THR A 114 2.96 17.79 -3.54
C THR A 114 4.33 17.80 -4.24
N ALA A 115 4.51 16.98 -5.28
CA ALA A 115 5.69 17.01 -6.13
C ALA A 115 5.59 18.18 -7.13
N PRO A 116 6.61 19.06 -7.26
CA PRO A 116 6.67 19.96 -8.41
C PRO A 116 6.74 19.08 -9.66
N GLN A 117 5.82 19.34 -10.59
CA GLN A 117 5.61 18.65 -11.85
C GLN A 117 6.94 18.42 -12.61
N ALA A 118 7.63 17.33 -12.30
CA ALA A 118 8.87 16.94 -12.94
C ALA A 118 8.64 15.63 -13.70
N ALA A 119 8.53 15.80 -15.01
CA ALA A 119 8.74 14.78 -16.03
C ALA A 119 7.77 13.58 -16.04
N MET A 120 6.55 13.83 -16.53
CA MET A 120 5.98 12.92 -17.52
C MET A 120 6.62 13.28 -18.87
N PRO A 121 7.54 12.50 -19.46
CA PRO A 121 7.77 12.61 -20.88
C PRO A 121 6.49 12.13 -21.56
N ALA A 122 5.81 13.07 -22.21
CA ALA A 122 4.67 12.78 -23.06
C ALA A 122 5.09 11.68 -24.04
N ALA A 123 4.45 10.52 -23.95
CA ALA A 123 4.49 9.51 -25.00
C ALA A 123 3.78 10.10 -26.22
N THR A 124 4.51 10.88 -27.00
CA THR A 124 4.18 11.22 -28.37
C THR A 124 4.77 10.12 -29.25
N SER A 125 4.10 8.97 -29.31
CA SER A 125 4.23 8.11 -30.48
C SER A 125 3.27 8.67 -31.53
N THR A 126 3.71 9.71 -32.21
CA THR A 126 3.17 10.09 -33.52
C THR A 126 3.42 8.92 -34.45
N ASP A 127 2.33 8.27 -34.86
CA ASP A 127 2.23 7.62 -36.16
C ASP A 127 2.81 8.56 -37.22
N GLU A 128 3.90 8.16 -37.88
CA GLU A 128 4.28 8.75 -39.17
C GLU A 128 4.84 7.67 -40.10
N ASP A 129 3.89 7.13 -40.86
CA ASP A 129 3.98 6.77 -42.28
C ASP A 129 5.35 6.97 -42.97
N SER A 130 5.99 5.86 -43.34
CA SER A 130 7.00 5.85 -44.40
C SER A 130 7.15 4.45 -45.01
N ARG A 131 6.06 3.93 -45.59
CA ARG A 131 6.13 2.91 -46.67
C ARG A 131 6.08 3.61 -48.02
N THR A 132 7.10 4.38 -48.31
CA THR A 132 7.39 4.84 -49.68
C THR A 132 8.10 3.74 -50.45
N HIS A 133 7.36 3.19 -51.41
CA HIS A 133 7.82 2.66 -52.68
C HIS A 133 9.29 2.98 -53.04
N PHE A 134 10.13 1.95 -53.12
CA PHE A 134 11.23 1.94 -54.08
C PHE A 134 11.26 0.59 -54.80
N ALA A 135 10.67 0.61 -55.99
CA ALA A 135 10.85 -0.40 -57.01
C ALA A 135 12.31 -0.37 -57.49
N PHE A 136 12.95 -1.54 -57.63
CA PHE A 136 14.16 -1.69 -58.42
C PHE A 136 13.91 -2.63 -59.60
N PRO A 137 14.53 -2.36 -60.77
CA PRO A 137 14.07 -2.85 -62.05
C PRO A 137 14.68 -4.19 -62.45
N ILE A 138 14.01 -4.77 -63.44
CA ILE A 138 14.30 -6.01 -64.15
C ILE A 138 15.63 -5.89 -64.92
N SER A 139 16.50 -6.91 -64.85
CA SER A 139 17.46 -7.20 -65.91
C SER A 139 17.62 -8.72 -66.08
N SER A 140 17.44 -9.15 -67.32
CA SER A 140 17.55 -10.50 -67.86
C SER A 140 19.00 -10.94 -68.07
N ALA A 141 19.31 -12.24 -67.89
CA ALA A 141 19.87 -13.15 -68.92
C ALA A 141 20.73 -14.33 -68.36
N SER A 142 20.62 -15.46 -69.07
CA SER A 142 21.35 -16.75 -69.02
C SER A 142 21.00 -17.70 -67.85
N SER A 143 20.61 -18.97 -68.08
CA SER A 143 20.84 -19.88 -69.21
C SER A 143 19.59 -20.65 -69.64
#